data_AF-A0A9X2T1C2-F1
#
_entry.id   AF-A0A9X2T1C2-F1
#
_cell.length_a   1.000
_cell.length_b   1.000
_cell.length_c   1.000
_cell.angle_alpha   90.00
_cell.angle_beta   90.00
_cell.angle_gamma   90.00
#
_symmetry.space_group_name_H-M   'P 1'
#
loop_
_entity.id
_entity.type
_entity.pdbx_description
1 polymer ?
#
loop_
_entity_poly.entity_id
_entity_poly.type
_entity_poly.pdbx_seq_one_letter_code
_entity_poly.pdbx_strand_id
1 'polypeptide(L)'
;MTSILTDSLREDFFIKLYFDTKNGFYSAGIKRAFLDFSRTLVIKNEYRAKLRQSAENFIFTQLTSVTQNQFNNQKDFDSFHRLSCERLIDTWEELNFGQAQKWINMTLKYWLLFGDKRIKGIEKNAKYFHIPIDSYVQKGLFNEKNPKPWSKIKTYEVYFEYQQKHRDKETGNYPIIDEFNFFNVYEHAFRKIP
;
A
#
# COMPACT_ATOMS: atom_id res chain seq x y z
N MET A 1 6.25 -1.53 36.77
CA MET A 1 7.63 -1.31 36.29
C MET A 1 7.57 -0.53 35.01
N THR A 2 8.25 0.61 34.93
CA THR A 2 8.39 1.35 33.68
C THR A 2 9.33 0.55 32.78
N SER A 3 8.90 0.23 31.56
CA SER A 3 9.74 -0.46 30.59
C SER A 3 10.99 0.36 30.29
N ILE A 4 12.17 -0.27 30.32
CA ILE A 4 13.45 0.37 29.96
C ILE A 4 13.45 0.81 28.50
N LEU A 5 12.80 0.04 27.64
CA LEU A 5 12.64 0.35 26.22
C LEU A 5 11.35 1.17 26.04
N THR A 6 11.48 2.39 25.52
CA THR A 6 10.32 3.25 25.21
C THR A 6 9.69 2.84 23.88
N ASP A 7 8.41 3.15 23.69
CA ASP A 7 7.71 2.80 22.44
C ASP A 7 8.31 3.51 21.22
N SER A 8 8.74 4.77 21.37
CA SER A 8 9.45 5.49 20.31
C SER A 8 10.75 4.78 19.90
N LEU A 9 11.50 4.23 20.86
CA LEU A 9 12.74 3.53 20.57
C LEU A 9 12.48 2.17 19.90
N ARG A 10 11.41 1.47 20.29
CA ARG A 10 10.94 0.26 19.59
C ARG A 10 10.56 0.56 18.15
N GLU A 11 9.75 1.59 17.96
CA GLU A 11 9.24 2.01 16.66
C GLU A 11 10.39 2.35 15.70
N ASP A 12 11.34 3.19 16.13
CA ASP A 12 12.52 3.53 15.33
C ASP A 12 13.36 2.30 14.96
N PHE A 13 13.51 1.37 15.90
CA PHE A 13 14.25 0.13 15.66
C PHE A 13 13.53 -0.76 14.63
N PHE A 14 12.22 -1.00 14.78
CA PHE A 14 11.46 -1.81 13.84
C PHE A 14 11.39 -1.18 12.44
N ILE A 15 11.29 0.16 12.35
CA ILE A 15 11.34 0.86 11.07
C ILE A 15 12.69 0.62 10.39
N LYS A 16 13.81 0.77 11.10
CA LYS A 16 15.15 0.53 10.53
C LYS A 16 15.39 -0.93 10.16
N LEU A 17 14.79 -1.87 10.88
CA LEU A 17 14.89 -3.30 10.57
C LEU A 17 14.13 -3.67 9.29
N TYR A 18 12.95 -3.08 9.07
CA TYR A 18 12.06 -3.45 7.97
C TYR A 18 12.27 -2.61 6.69
N PHE A 19 12.72 -1.36 6.82
CA PHE A 19 12.82 -0.40 5.73
C PHE A 19 14.26 0.09 5.48
N ASP A 20 14.65 0.19 4.22
CA ASP A 20 15.90 0.87 3.83
C ASP A 20 15.68 2.39 3.76
N THR A 21 16.03 3.08 4.84
CA THR A 21 15.84 4.53 4.99
C THR A 21 17.02 5.37 4.50
N LYS A 22 18.03 4.78 3.85
CA LYS A 22 19.23 5.51 3.39
C LYS A 22 18.91 6.69 2.47
N ASN A 23 17.83 6.57 1.69
CA ASN A 23 17.37 7.59 0.74
C ASN A 23 16.10 8.32 1.24
N GLY A 24 15.86 8.32 2.56
CA GLY A 24 14.70 8.95 3.19
C GLY A 24 13.43 8.08 3.23
N PHE A 25 12.49 8.46 4.10
CA PHE A 25 11.28 7.68 4.39
C PHE A 25 10.34 7.53 3.19
N TYR A 26 10.21 8.56 2.35
CA TYR A 26 9.41 8.49 1.13
C TYR A 26 9.87 7.35 0.22
N SER A 27 11.17 7.33 -0.12
CA SER A 27 11.77 6.27 -0.95
C SER A 27 11.69 4.90 -0.28
N ALA A 28 11.88 4.84 1.04
CA ALA A 28 11.84 3.61 1.81
C ALA A 28 10.47 2.90 1.69
N GLY A 29 9.37 3.64 1.82
CA GLY A 29 8.00 3.10 1.67
C GLY A 29 7.74 2.58 0.26
N ILE A 30 8.11 3.35 -0.78
CA ILE A 30 7.90 2.98 -2.18
C ILE A 30 8.68 1.69 -2.52
N LYS A 31 9.96 1.63 -2.14
CA LYS A 31 10.82 0.48 -2.43
C LYS A 31 10.36 -0.77 -1.67
N ARG A 32 9.93 -0.62 -0.42
CA ARG A 32 9.39 -1.75 0.36
C ARG A 32 8.11 -2.29 -0.26
N ALA A 33 7.19 -1.42 -0.67
CA ALA A 33 5.96 -1.80 -1.35
C ALA A 33 6.21 -2.57 -2.66
N PHE A 34 7.26 -2.22 -3.41
CA PHE A 34 7.66 -2.98 -4.60
C PHE A 34 8.04 -4.42 -4.26
N LEU A 35 8.79 -4.65 -3.18
CA LEU A 35 9.23 -5.99 -2.79
C LEU A 35 8.06 -6.92 -2.49
N ASP A 36 6.96 -6.39 -1.95
CA ASP A 36 5.77 -7.17 -1.56
C ASP A 36 5.11 -7.89 -2.75
N PHE A 37 5.19 -7.30 -3.95
CA PHE A 37 4.62 -7.88 -5.18
C PHE A 37 5.64 -8.30 -6.23
N SER A 38 6.90 -7.87 -6.13
CA SER A 38 7.93 -8.05 -7.18
C SER A 38 8.09 -9.48 -7.69
N ARG A 39 7.86 -10.48 -6.82
CA ARG A 39 7.88 -11.91 -7.15
C ARG A 39 6.74 -12.38 -8.07
N THR A 40 5.68 -11.59 -8.19
CA THR A 40 4.52 -11.84 -9.07
C THR A 40 4.70 -11.18 -10.44
N LEU A 41 5.69 -10.30 -10.58
CA LEU A 41 5.95 -9.54 -11.79
C LEU A 41 6.95 -10.31 -12.67
N VAL A 42 6.44 -10.84 -13.79
CA VAL A 42 7.26 -11.51 -14.80
C VAL A 42 7.71 -10.47 -15.80
N ILE A 43 9.02 -10.24 -15.88
CA ILE A 43 9.60 -9.20 -16.74
C ILE A 43 10.32 -9.89 -17.87
N LYS A 44 10.02 -9.44 -19.09
CA LYS A 44 10.45 -10.14 -20.30
C LYS A 44 11.76 -9.58 -20.87
N ASN A 45 12.31 -8.50 -20.29
CA ASN A 45 13.43 -7.75 -20.88
C ASN A 45 14.51 -7.33 -19.86
N GLU A 46 15.62 -6.83 -20.41
CA GLU A 46 16.77 -6.25 -19.71
C GLU A 46 16.51 -4.87 -19.08
N TYR A 47 15.35 -4.24 -19.35
CA TYR A 47 15.03 -2.88 -18.92
C TYR A 47 14.36 -2.78 -17.54
N ARG A 48 14.21 -3.90 -16.83
CA ARG A 48 13.62 -3.98 -15.48
C ARG A 48 14.03 -2.85 -14.55
N ALA A 49 15.33 -2.56 -14.46
CA ALA A 49 15.86 -1.56 -13.55
C ALA A 49 15.40 -0.13 -13.93
N LYS A 50 15.40 0.19 -15.23
CA LYS A 50 14.96 1.49 -15.75
C LYS A 50 13.45 1.67 -15.57
N LEU A 51 12.65 0.67 -15.93
CA LEU A 51 11.18 0.69 -15.76
C LEU A 51 10.81 0.85 -14.29
N ARG A 52 11.47 0.08 -13.41
CA ARG A 52 11.30 0.21 -11.96
C ARG A 52 11.62 1.62 -11.49
N GLN A 53 12.74 2.20 -11.91
CA GLN A 53 13.12 3.56 -11.50
C GLN A 53 12.10 4.61 -11.98
N SER A 54 11.63 4.52 -13.22
CA SER A 54 10.58 5.40 -13.75
C SER A 54 9.28 5.28 -12.96
N ALA A 55 8.86 4.05 -12.66
CA ALA A 55 7.67 3.78 -11.85
C ALA A 55 7.81 4.29 -10.40
N GLU A 56 8.97 4.08 -9.76
CA GLU A 56 9.26 4.61 -8.42
C GLU A 56 9.19 6.14 -8.39
N ASN A 57 9.76 6.81 -9.40
CA ASN A 57 9.71 8.26 -9.53
C ASN A 57 8.28 8.76 -9.76
N PHE A 58 7.51 8.08 -10.62
CA PHE A 58 6.11 8.40 -10.86
C PHE A 58 5.29 8.34 -9.55
N ILE A 59 5.41 7.23 -8.81
CA ILE A 59 4.72 7.05 -7.52
C ILE A 59 5.14 8.13 -6.53
N PHE A 60 6.43 8.44 -6.43
CA PHE A 60 6.93 9.49 -5.55
C PHE A 60 6.25 10.83 -5.86
N THR A 61 6.20 11.24 -7.13
CA THR A 61 5.54 12.47 -7.55
C THR A 61 4.04 12.46 -7.24
N GLN A 62 3.33 11.40 -7.63
CA GLN A 62 1.88 11.33 -7.41
C GLN A 62 1.53 11.33 -5.91
N LEU A 63 2.18 10.50 -5.10
CA LEU A 63 1.82 10.36 -3.69
C LEU A 63 2.33 11.51 -2.82
N THR A 64 3.40 12.21 -3.22
CA THR A 64 3.78 13.47 -2.54
C THR A 64 2.67 14.52 -2.69
N SER A 65 1.93 14.53 -3.80
CA SER A 65 0.76 15.42 -3.95
C SER A 65 -0.36 15.09 -2.94
N VAL A 66 -0.47 13.83 -2.49
CA VAL A 66 -1.43 13.39 -1.47
C VAL A 66 -1.07 13.94 -0.08
N THR A 67 0.22 14.16 0.22
CA THR A 67 0.62 14.74 1.51
C THR A 67 0.49 16.27 1.51
N GLN A 68 0.66 16.89 0.33
CA GLN A 68 0.59 18.33 0.14
C GLN A 68 -0.85 18.85 0.04
N ASN A 69 -1.72 18.16 -0.68
CA ASN A 69 -3.08 18.61 -0.98
C ASN A 69 -4.13 17.90 -0.12
N GLN A 70 -5.36 18.41 -0.10
CA GLN A 70 -6.50 17.80 0.59
C GLN A 70 -7.55 17.36 -0.43
N PHE A 71 -8.07 16.15 -0.29
CA PHE A 71 -9.24 15.69 -1.05
C PHE A 71 -10.53 16.12 -0.35
N ASN A 72 -11.56 16.49 -1.11
CA ASN A 72 -12.82 16.94 -0.51
C ASN A 72 -13.62 15.75 0.02
N ASN A 73 -13.59 14.63 -0.69
CA ASN A 73 -14.41 13.45 -0.40
C ASN A 73 -13.77 12.16 -0.94
N GLN A 74 -14.36 11.01 -0.62
CA GLN A 74 -13.89 9.69 -1.05
C GLN A 74 -13.84 9.55 -2.58
N LYS A 75 -14.81 10.11 -3.32
CA LYS A 75 -14.85 9.99 -4.80
C LYS A 75 -13.67 10.69 -5.45
N ASP A 76 -13.22 11.82 -4.89
CA ASP A 76 -12.03 12.52 -5.38
C ASP A 76 -10.78 11.63 -5.22
N PHE A 77 -10.65 10.96 -4.06
CA PHE A 77 -9.55 10.02 -3.83
C PHE A 77 -9.66 8.77 -4.71
N ASP A 78 -10.86 8.20 -4.88
CA ASP A 78 -11.11 7.03 -5.74
C ASP A 78 -10.68 7.33 -7.19
N SER A 79 -11.00 8.52 -7.70
CA SER A 79 -10.62 9.01 -9.02
C SER A 79 -9.10 9.19 -9.15
N PHE A 80 -8.47 9.86 -8.17
CA PHE A 80 -7.02 9.99 -8.11
C PHE A 80 -6.31 8.64 -8.11
N HIS A 81 -6.77 7.70 -7.28
CA HIS A 81 -6.19 6.37 -7.16
C HIS A 81 -6.33 5.60 -8.48
N ARG A 82 -7.50 5.64 -9.12
CA ARG A 82 -7.73 5.01 -10.44
C ARG A 82 -6.73 5.53 -11.48
N LEU A 83 -6.69 6.85 -11.67
CA LEU A 83 -5.81 7.49 -12.65
C LEU A 83 -4.33 7.22 -12.36
N SER A 84 -3.95 7.16 -11.09
CA SER A 84 -2.58 6.84 -10.67
C SER A 84 -2.22 5.39 -11.00
N CYS A 85 -3.13 4.44 -10.81
CA CYS A 85 -2.90 3.05 -11.20
C CYS A 85 -2.79 2.88 -12.71
N GLU A 86 -3.70 3.49 -13.47
CA GLU A 86 -3.69 3.43 -14.94
C GLU A 86 -2.39 3.99 -15.51
N ARG A 87 -1.97 5.19 -15.07
CA ARG A 87 -0.70 5.81 -15.51
C ARG A 87 0.54 5.06 -15.05
N LEU A 88 0.48 4.39 -13.89
CA LEU A 88 1.58 3.53 -13.43
C LEU A 88 1.73 2.30 -14.35
N ILE A 89 0.62 1.74 -14.81
CA ILE A 89 0.62 0.65 -15.81
C ILE A 89 1.14 1.17 -17.15
N ASP A 90 0.76 2.38 -17.59
CA ASP A 90 1.33 2.98 -18.81
C ASP A 90 2.85 3.19 -18.71
N THR A 91 3.34 3.49 -17.49
CA THR A 91 4.79 3.63 -17.22
C THR A 91 5.52 2.28 -17.24
N TRP A 92 4.82 1.20 -16.91
CA TRP A 92 5.36 -0.16 -16.87
C TRP A 92 4.27 -1.18 -17.24
N GLU A 93 4.12 -1.42 -18.54
CA GLU A 93 3.00 -2.19 -19.13
C GLU A 93 2.90 -3.65 -18.66
N GLU A 94 3.96 -4.22 -18.09
CA GLU A 94 3.94 -5.57 -17.53
C GLU A 94 3.23 -5.64 -16.17
N LEU A 95 2.95 -4.49 -15.54
CA LEU A 95 2.09 -4.39 -14.38
C LEU A 95 0.64 -4.65 -14.78
N ASN A 96 -0.07 -5.40 -13.96
CA ASN A 96 -1.53 -5.39 -13.97
C ASN A 96 -2.10 -4.50 -12.86
N PHE A 97 -3.40 -4.25 -12.92
CA PHE A 97 -4.11 -3.43 -11.94
C PHE A 97 -3.92 -3.92 -10.50
N GLY A 98 -3.90 -5.24 -10.28
CA GLY A 98 -3.61 -5.84 -8.99
C GLY A 98 -2.24 -5.50 -8.42
N GLN A 99 -1.22 -5.38 -9.27
CA GLN A 99 0.13 -4.98 -8.87
C GLN A 99 0.25 -3.46 -8.68
N ALA A 100 -0.34 -2.68 -9.58
CA ALA A 100 -0.36 -1.21 -9.49
C ALA A 100 -1.04 -0.73 -8.20
N GLN A 101 -2.25 -1.24 -7.90
CA GLN A 101 -2.94 -0.92 -6.64
C GLN A 101 -2.12 -1.35 -5.43
N LYS A 102 -1.45 -2.51 -5.48
CA LYS A 102 -0.68 -3.01 -4.33
C LYS A 102 0.48 -2.08 -4.04
N TRP A 103 1.17 -1.60 -5.08
CA TRP A 103 2.28 -0.67 -4.93
C TRP A 103 1.83 0.65 -4.31
N ILE A 104 0.77 1.26 -4.84
CA ILE A 104 0.25 2.54 -4.35
C ILE A 104 -0.27 2.40 -2.91
N ASN A 105 -1.13 1.41 -2.66
CA ASN A 105 -1.78 1.25 -1.35
C ASN A 105 -0.79 0.85 -0.25
N MET A 106 0.17 -0.04 -0.54
CA MET A 106 1.22 -0.35 0.43
C MET A 106 2.15 0.83 0.67
N THR A 107 2.44 1.65 -0.35
CA THR A 107 3.25 2.86 -0.15
C THR A 107 2.57 3.82 0.82
N LEU A 108 1.28 4.12 0.59
CA LEU A 108 0.50 4.99 1.48
C LEU A 108 0.40 4.40 2.90
N LYS A 109 0.18 3.09 3.03
CA LYS A 109 0.18 2.39 4.32
C LYS A 109 1.51 2.56 5.05
N TYR A 110 2.64 2.33 4.37
CA TYR A 110 3.96 2.45 4.97
C TYR A 110 4.30 3.90 5.34
N TRP A 111 3.89 4.87 4.52
CA TRP A 111 4.03 6.28 4.87
C TRP A 111 3.19 6.64 6.09
N LEU A 112 1.97 6.10 6.19
CA LEU A 112 1.12 6.31 7.37
C LEU A 112 1.74 5.66 8.62
N LEU A 113 2.35 4.48 8.48
CA LEU A 113 3.10 3.82 9.56
C LEU A 113 4.30 4.66 10.02
N PHE A 114 4.97 5.39 9.12
CA PHE A 114 6.04 6.31 9.50
C PHE A 114 5.53 7.52 10.29
N GLY A 115 4.25 7.84 10.16
CA GLY A 115 3.57 8.93 10.85
C GLY A 115 3.95 10.32 10.35
N ASP A 116 3.19 11.32 10.79
CA ASP A 116 3.36 12.72 10.37
C ASP A 116 4.75 13.29 10.72
N LYS A 117 5.37 12.77 11.79
CA LYS A 117 6.74 13.14 12.21
C LYS A 117 7.79 12.91 11.12
N ARG A 118 7.57 11.93 10.24
CA ARG A 118 8.53 11.53 9.20
C ARG A 118 8.01 11.82 7.79
N ILE A 119 6.70 11.76 7.59
CA ILE A 119 6.01 12.10 6.34
C ILE A 119 4.95 13.15 6.64
N LYS A 120 5.36 14.42 6.69
CA LYS A 120 4.45 15.53 6.98
C LYS A 120 3.26 15.56 6.01
N GLY A 121 2.05 15.62 6.54
CA GLY A 121 0.79 15.67 5.82
C GLY A 121 0.18 14.30 5.48
N ILE A 122 0.79 13.18 5.88
CA ILE A 122 0.29 11.84 5.51
C ILE A 122 -1.09 11.52 6.09
N GLU A 123 -1.36 11.99 7.32
CA GLU A 123 -2.62 11.71 8.02
C GLU A 123 -3.82 12.47 7.44
N LYS A 124 -3.56 13.60 6.76
CA LYS A 124 -4.58 14.53 6.21
C LYS A 124 -5.65 13.81 5.40
N ASN A 125 -5.25 12.85 4.59
CA ASN A 125 -6.13 12.11 3.68
C ASN A 125 -6.25 10.62 4.04
N ALA A 126 -5.67 10.18 5.16
CA ALA A 126 -5.60 8.76 5.53
C ALA A 126 -6.98 8.09 5.63
N LYS A 127 -8.01 8.85 6.01
CA LYS A 127 -9.41 8.38 6.04
C LYS A 127 -9.94 7.87 4.70
N TYR A 128 -9.37 8.31 3.59
CA TYR A 128 -9.79 7.92 2.24
C TYR A 128 -8.94 6.80 1.64
N PHE A 129 -7.83 6.43 2.29
CA PHE A 129 -6.90 5.43 1.75
C PHE A 129 -7.57 4.08 1.58
N HIS A 130 -7.34 3.47 0.41
CA HIS A 130 -7.83 2.16 0.08
C HIS A 130 -7.08 1.06 0.84
N ILE A 131 -7.76 -0.07 0.98
CA ILE A 131 -7.17 -1.30 1.52
C ILE A 131 -6.26 -1.91 0.45
N PRO A 132 -4.98 -2.22 0.76
CA PRO A 132 -4.10 -2.93 -0.17
C PRO A 132 -4.58 -4.38 -0.38
N ILE A 133 -5.18 -4.67 -1.54
CA ILE A 133 -5.72 -6.02 -1.80
C ILE A 133 -4.57 -7.01 -2.05
N ASP A 134 -4.48 -8.04 -1.22
CA ASP A 134 -3.61 -9.20 -1.42
C ASP A 134 -4.29 -10.49 -0.98
N SER A 135 -3.57 -11.61 -1.05
CA SER A 135 -4.12 -12.92 -0.70
C SER A 135 -4.54 -13.06 0.76
N TYR A 136 -3.91 -12.35 1.70
CA TYR A 136 -4.30 -12.39 3.10
C TYR A 136 -5.56 -11.56 3.32
N VAL A 137 -5.63 -10.38 2.74
CA VAL A 137 -6.83 -9.53 2.77
C VAL A 137 -8.01 -10.23 2.11
N GLN A 138 -7.83 -10.84 0.93
CA GLN A 138 -8.89 -11.60 0.26
C GLN A 138 -9.42 -12.75 1.13
N LYS A 139 -8.51 -13.54 1.74
CA LYS A 139 -8.91 -14.70 2.56
C LYS A 139 -9.47 -14.32 3.92
N GLY A 140 -8.82 -13.41 4.62
CA GLY A 140 -9.14 -13.09 6.01
C GLY A 140 -10.15 -11.96 6.14
N LEU A 141 -9.92 -10.85 5.44
CA LEU A 141 -10.82 -9.69 5.53
C LEU A 141 -12.09 -9.91 4.72
N PHE A 142 -12.02 -10.57 3.56
CA PHE A 142 -13.18 -10.84 2.69
C PHE A 142 -13.70 -12.27 2.76
N ASN A 143 -13.12 -13.13 3.62
CA ASN A 143 -13.55 -14.53 3.81
C ASN A 143 -13.61 -15.34 2.50
N GLU A 144 -12.80 -15.00 1.49
CA GLU A 144 -12.76 -15.74 0.24
C GLU A 144 -12.05 -17.09 0.43
N LYS A 145 -12.79 -18.20 0.28
CA LYS A 145 -12.22 -19.55 0.39
C LYS A 145 -11.13 -19.82 -0.65
N ASN A 146 -11.40 -19.44 -1.90
CA ASN A 146 -10.54 -19.68 -3.05
C ASN A 146 -10.37 -18.38 -3.87
N PRO A 147 -9.63 -17.39 -3.35
CA PRO A 147 -9.50 -16.12 -4.02
C PRO A 147 -8.75 -16.27 -5.34
N LYS A 148 -9.23 -15.58 -6.37
CA LYS A 148 -8.43 -15.41 -7.58
C LYS A 148 -7.16 -14.63 -7.22
N PRO A 149 -5.98 -14.97 -7.77
CA PRO A 149 -4.76 -14.25 -7.45
C PRO A 149 -4.95 -12.75 -7.69
N TRP A 150 -4.82 -11.93 -6.65
CA TRP A 150 -4.93 -10.47 -6.74
C TRP A 150 -3.98 -9.91 -7.81
N SER A 151 -2.80 -10.51 -7.99
CA SER A 151 -1.82 -10.17 -9.02
C SER A 151 -2.25 -10.56 -10.44
N LYS A 152 -3.49 -10.99 -10.64
CA LYS A 152 -4.12 -11.23 -11.94
C LYS A 152 -5.36 -10.35 -12.14
N ILE A 153 -5.67 -9.44 -11.22
CA ILE A 153 -6.72 -8.43 -11.40
C ILE A 153 -6.27 -7.48 -12.51
N LYS A 154 -7.03 -7.45 -13.62
CA LYS A 154 -6.67 -6.69 -14.82
C LYS A 154 -7.36 -5.32 -14.92
N THR A 155 -8.50 -5.15 -14.27
CA THR A 155 -9.33 -3.94 -14.43
C THR A 155 -9.58 -3.26 -13.10
N TYR A 156 -9.86 -1.95 -13.15
CA TYR A 156 -10.18 -1.15 -11.98
C TYR A 156 -11.45 -1.64 -11.30
N GLU A 157 -12.46 -2.03 -12.07
CA GLU A 157 -13.80 -2.39 -11.57
C GLU A 157 -13.72 -3.60 -10.64
N VAL A 158 -13.00 -4.65 -11.05
CA VAL A 158 -12.78 -5.85 -10.23
C VAL A 158 -12.03 -5.52 -8.94
N TYR A 159 -11.04 -4.62 -9.00
CA TYR A 159 -10.36 -4.15 -7.80
C TYR A 159 -11.30 -3.33 -6.90
N PHE A 160 -12.07 -2.42 -7.48
CA PHE A 160 -12.89 -1.45 -6.76
C PHE A 160 -14.09 -2.11 -6.08
N GLU A 161 -14.58 -3.23 -6.59
CA GLU A 161 -15.54 -4.08 -5.89
C GLU A 161 -15.07 -4.45 -4.48
N TYR A 162 -13.78 -4.70 -4.25
CA TYR A 162 -13.27 -4.97 -2.90
C TYR A 162 -13.39 -3.74 -1.99
N GLN A 163 -13.10 -2.54 -2.52
CA GLN A 163 -13.20 -1.30 -1.73
C GLN A 163 -14.66 -1.01 -1.37
N GLN A 164 -15.60 -1.23 -2.30
CA GLN A 164 -17.03 -1.11 -2.03
C GLN A 164 -17.50 -2.15 -1.01
N LYS A 165 -17.22 -3.44 -1.23
CA LYS A 165 -17.54 -4.53 -0.30
C LYS A 165 -17.01 -4.29 1.12
N HIS A 166 -15.87 -3.62 1.27
CA HIS A 166 -15.37 -3.24 2.57
C HIS A 166 -16.21 -2.13 3.20
N ARG A 167 -16.45 -1.04 2.46
CA ARG A 167 -17.21 0.12 2.96
C ARG A 167 -18.64 -0.24 3.34
N ASP A 168 -19.26 -1.17 2.62
CA ASP A 168 -20.61 -1.69 2.91
C ASP A 168 -20.71 -2.44 4.25
N LYS A 169 -19.58 -2.80 4.87
CA LYS A 169 -19.58 -3.43 6.21
C LYS A 169 -19.80 -2.46 7.35
N GLU A 170 -19.68 -1.16 7.09
CA GLU A 170 -19.93 -0.08 8.07
C GLU A 170 -19.25 -0.33 9.43
N THR A 171 -17.97 -0.69 9.41
CA THR A 171 -17.17 -1.04 10.60
C THR A 171 -17.03 0.09 11.62
N GLY A 172 -17.36 1.32 11.23
CA GLY A 172 -17.13 2.54 12.02
C GLY A 172 -15.70 3.09 11.95
N ASN A 173 -14.79 2.40 11.24
CA ASN A 173 -13.40 2.83 11.03
C ASN A 173 -13.15 3.26 9.59
N TYR A 174 -11.99 3.88 9.36
CA TYR A 174 -11.49 4.12 8.00
C TYR A 174 -10.88 2.83 7.41
N PRO A 175 -10.97 2.61 6.09
CA PRO A 175 -10.54 1.35 5.49
C PRO A 175 -9.09 0.95 5.81
N ILE A 176 -8.17 1.93 5.82
CA ILE A 176 -6.76 1.66 6.16
C ILE A 176 -6.57 1.24 7.63
N ILE A 177 -7.40 1.75 8.54
CA ILE A 177 -7.35 1.40 9.97
C ILE A 177 -7.86 -0.02 10.19
N ASP A 178 -8.94 -0.42 9.51
CA ASP A 178 -9.42 -1.80 9.54
C ASP A 178 -8.37 -2.78 9.02
N GLU A 179 -7.59 -2.39 8.02
CA GLU A 179 -6.51 -3.22 7.51
C GLU A 179 -5.36 -3.35 8.54
N PHE A 180 -4.96 -2.29 9.24
CA PHE A 180 -4.02 -2.40 10.37
C PHE A 180 -4.56 -3.30 11.49
N ASN A 181 -5.82 -3.12 11.88
CA ASN A 181 -6.47 -3.94 12.91
C ASN A 181 -6.51 -5.40 12.51
N PHE A 182 -6.89 -5.69 11.26
CA PHE A 182 -6.89 -7.03 10.69
C PHE A 182 -5.51 -7.70 10.83
N PHE A 183 -4.45 -7.01 10.42
CA PHE A 183 -3.10 -7.58 10.48
C PHE A 183 -2.59 -7.78 11.92
N ASN A 184 -3.07 -7.02 12.90
CA ASN A 184 -2.71 -7.22 14.31
C ASN A 184 -3.34 -8.46 14.95
N VAL A 185 -4.47 -8.95 14.42
CA VAL A 185 -5.20 -10.11 14.98
C VAL A 185 -5.16 -11.34 14.09
N TYR A 186 -4.82 -11.21 12.80
CA TYR A 186 -4.84 -12.31 11.86
C TYR A 186 -3.60 -13.21 12.02
N GLU A 187 -3.76 -14.32 12.75
CA GLU A 187 -2.71 -15.28 13.14
C GLU A 187 -1.86 -15.85 11.99
N HIS A 188 -2.33 -15.74 10.74
CA HIS A 188 -1.65 -16.26 9.55
C HIS A 188 -0.92 -15.19 8.71
N ALA A 189 -0.97 -13.90 9.08
CA ALA A 189 -0.37 -12.82 8.31
C ALA A 189 1.17 -12.85 8.27
N PHE A 190 1.82 -13.28 9.35
CA PHE A 190 3.27 -13.09 9.55
C PHE A 190 4.10 -14.38 9.63
N ARG A 191 3.54 -15.55 9.27
CA ARG A 191 4.33 -16.78 9.11
C ARG A 191 5.15 -16.75 7.82
N LYS A 192 6.14 -15.87 7.75
CA LYS A 192 7.32 -16.00 6.88
C LYS A 192 8.52 -15.33 7.55
N ILE A 193 9.16 -16.08 8.44
CA ILE A 193 10.58 -15.95 8.67
C ILE A 193 11.17 -17.30 8.21
N PRO A 194 11.98 -17.36 7.14
CA PRO A 194 12.90 -18.48 6.97
C PRO A 194 13.96 -18.47 8.08
#